data_AF-A0A8C0VIP6-F1
#
_entry.id   AF-A0A8C0VIP6-F1
#
_cell.length_a   1.000
_cell.length_b   1.000
_cell.length_c   1.000
_cell.angle_alpha   90.00
_cell.angle_beta   90.00
_cell.angle_gamma   90.00
#
_symmetry.space_group_name_H-M   'P 1'
#
loop_
_entity.id
_entity.type
_entity.pdbx_description
1 polymer ?
#
loop_
_entity_poly.entity_id
_entity_poly.type
_entity_poly.pdbx_seq_one_letter_code
_entity_poly.pdbx_strand_id
1 'polypeptide(L)'
;GNTKTMSSCTSVPRQKQRRSSRRSGLTSGRDSQALSALGDFQTLPLEIFQMVLNYLSVKDISMLSMVSKTISGRLINYISTSSGSRRLLLQDFHRPELPARREGASILEHYKALGLLLKRCTLLLPTRDRLKYVHKVLAGVSCFKLNGCASPLHCLGLQCYGVFLQILTAGWDELECHRVFNFLWELSNLARKVQTVVSSKPGSARRLELRIRLYCRGVLLSPGSHRSDCAFWLTRILKPWPMVNQARLLYIIFGPVSSRDGEKRGAPGEEIPPKNVIWGRGVMGWVGRVWQGYLQMCRAVGIPKKGISCVIWSIKKGFIHIDAPPHPQFPDKN
;
A
#
# COMPACT_ATOMS: atom_id res chain seq x y z
N GLY A 1 45.50 16.78 49.27
CA GLY A 1 46.05 18.12 49.01
C GLY A 1 47.53 18.00 48.72
N ASN A 2 47.97 18.62 47.62
CA ASN A 2 49.31 19.13 47.25
C ASN A 2 50.36 19.19 48.38
N THR A 3 51.67 19.06 48.21
CA THR A 3 52.64 19.12 47.09
C THR A 3 54.03 18.88 47.70
N LYS A 4 55.01 18.34 46.95
CA LYS A 4 56.48 18.47 47.10
C LYS A 4 57.12 17.63 45.97
N THR A 5 58.17 17.98 45.21
CA THR A 5 58.88 19.21 44.87
C THR A 5 59.68 18.90 43.58
N MET A 6 59.99 19.92 42.79
CA MET A 6 60.69 19.92 41.49
C MET A 6 62.16 19.44 41.50
N SER A 7 62.63 18.96 40.34
CA SER A 7 63.95 19.21 39.69
C SER A 7 63.99 18.40 38.38
N SER A 8 64.47 18.80 37.20
CA SER A 8 65.14 19.99 36.68
C SER A 8 65.04 19.99 35.13
N CYS A 9 65.34 21.15 34.55
CA CYS A 9 65.31 21.56 33.16
C CYS A 9 66.25 20.78 32.21
N THR A 10 65.85 20.59 30.95
CA THR A 10 66.79 20.67 29.81
C THR A 10 66.09 21.14 28.54
N SER A 11 66.80 21.98 27.80
CA SER A 11 66.42 22.86 26.70
C SER A 11 66.28 22.20 25.32
N VAL A 12 65.48 22.84 24.46
CA VAL A 12 65.20 22.53 23.04
C VAL A 12 66.43 22.85 22.15
N PRO A 13 66.59 22.18 20.98
CA PRO A 13 66.40 22.93 19.73
C PRO A 13 65.83 22.16 18.51
N ARG A 14 65.02 22.91 17.73
CA ARG A 14 64.97 23.06 16.26
C ARG A 14 64.62 21.91 15.29
N GLN A 15 63.56 22.18 14.53
CA GLN A 15 63.42 22.17 13.06
C GLN A 15 64.07 21.04 12.23
N LYS A 16 63.24 20.32 11.47
CA LYS A 16 63.63 19.69 10.20
C LYS A 16 62.57 19.87 9.12
N GLN A 17 62.95 20.65 8.10
CA GLN A 17 62.34 20.77 6.77
C GLN A 17 62.13 19.41 6.08
N ARG A 18 61.04 19.28 5.30
CA ARG A 18 60.99 18.38 4.13
C ARG A 18 60.02 18.96 3.09
N ARG A 19 60.52 19.86 2.23
CA ARG A 19 60.91 19.67 0.81
C ARG A 19 59.73 19.74 -0.18
N SER A 20 59.64 20.89 -0.85
CA SER A 20 59.05 21.03 -2.18
C SER A 20 59.80 20.18 -3.20
N SER A 21 59.08 19.47 -4.06
CA SER A 21 59.62 18.96 -5.32
C SER A 21 58.78 19.50 -6.46
N ARG A 22 59.36 20.45 -7.21
CA ARG A 22 59.00 20.71 -8.60
C ARG A 22 59.50 19.51 -9.42
N ARG A 23 58.61 18.87 -10.18
CA ARG A 23 58.97 18.18 -11.42
C ARG A 23 58.03 18.65 -12.52
N SER A 24 58.58 19.51 -13.35
CA SER A 24 58.16 19.75 -14.72
C SER A 24 58.38 18.47 -15.54
N GLY A 25 57.30 17.94 -16.10
CA GLY A 25 57.31 16.91 -17.11
C GLY A 25 56.13 17.16 -18.04
N LEU A 26 56.41 17.68 -19.24
CA LEU A 26 55.47 17.74 -20.34
C LEU A 26 55.07 16.30 -20.71
N THR A 27 53.82 15.94 -20.44
CA THR A 27 53.15 14.82 -21.12
C THR A 27 51.69 15.18 -21.36
N SER A 28 51.43 15.55 -22.62
CA SER A 28 50.20 15.40 -23.39
C SER A 28 48.87 15.31 -22.63
N GLY A 29 48.18 16.46 -22.62
CA GLY A 29 46.74 16.62 -22.83
C GLY A 29 45.89 15.35 -22.97
N ARG A 30 45.48 14.82 -21.83
CA ARG A 30 44.12 14.32 -21.63
C ARG A 30 43.81 14.56 -20.18
N ASP A 31 43.21 15.71 -19.92
CA ASP A 31 42.56 15.96 -18.64
C ASP A 31 41.69 14.75 -18.35
N SER A 32 42.06 13.98 -17.33
CA SER A 32 41.13 13.14 -16.60
C SER A 32 40.14 14.08 -15.93
N GLN A 33 39.29 14.73 -16.72
CA GLN A 33 38.07 15.35 -16.25
C GLN A 33 37.37 14.22 -15.50
N ALA A 34 37.26 14.37 -14.19
CA ALA A 34 36.41 13.54 -13.38
C ALA A 34 35.08 13.47 -14.12
N LEU A 35 34.80 12.33 -14.75
CA LEU A 35 33.64 12.16 -15.60
C LEU A 35 32.45 12.61 -14.76
N SER A 36 31.83 13.71 -15.18
CA SER A 36 30.66 14.24 -14.50
C SER A 36 29.70 13.09 -14.28
N ALA A 37 29.07 13.01 -13.11
CA ALA A 37 28.11 11.95 -12.82
C ALA A 37 26.93 11.88 -13.83
N LEU A 38 26.85 12.85 -14.74
CA LEU A 38 25.90 12.90 -15.83
C LEU A 38 26.46 12.50 -17.21
N GLY A 39 27.78 12.38 -17.36
CA GLY A 39 28.45 12.19 -18.64
C GLY A 39 28.05 13.25 -19.67
N ASP A 40 27.88 12.81 -20.91
CA ASP A 40 27.53 13.69 -22.04
C ASP A 40 26.14 14.35 -21.90
N PHE A 41 25.25 13.81 -21.05
CA PHE A 41 23.96 14.45 -20.75
C PHE A 41 24.10 15.81 -20.05
N GLN A 42 25.30 16.16 -19.57
CA GLN A 42 25.55 17.49 -19.02
C GLN A 42 25.43 18.58 -20.09
N THR A 43 25.72 18.23 -21.34
CA THR A 43 25.64 19.18 -22.48
C THR A 43 24.21 19.37 -22.98
N LEU A 44 23.29 18.48 -22.61
CA LEU A 44 21.90 18.54 -23.06
C LEU A 44 21.05 19.48 -22.19
N PRO A 45 20.25 20.37 -22.80
CA PRO A 45 19.23 21.12 -22.08
C PRO A 45 18.26 20.19 -21.35
N LEU A 46 17.74 20.65 -20.21
CA LEU A 46 16.86 19.84 -19.36
C LEU A 46 15.59 19.41 -20.11
N GLU A 47 15.09 20.27 -20.99
CA GLU A 47 13.90 20.07 -21.81
C GLU A 47 14.11 18.91 -22.78
N ILE A 48 15.27 18.86 -23.44
CA ILE A 48 15.62 17.77 -24.36
C ILE A 48 15.75 16.46 -23.59
N PHE A 49 16.36 16.48 -22.40
CA PHE A 49 16.41 15.30 -21.54
C PHE A 49 14.99 14.81 -21.19
N GLN A 50 14.07 15.71 -20.81
CA GLN A 50 12.68 15.36 -20.53
C GLN A 50 11.92 14.86 -21.76
N MET A 51 12.21 15.40 -22.95
CA MET A 51 11.68 14.90 -24.22
C MET A 51 12.14 13.47 -24.49
N VAL A 52 13.42 13.15 -24.28
CA VAL A 52 13.93 11.77 -24.39
C VAL A 52 13.18 10.85 -23.44
N LEU A 53 12.98 11.27 -22.18
CA LEU A 53 12.20 10.48 -21.22
C LEU A 53 10.79 10.17 -21.71
N ASN A 54 10.17 11.04 -22.51
CA ASN A 54 8.82 10.82 -23.05
C ASN A 54 8.74 9.62 -24.01
N TYR A 55 9.86 9.27 -24.66
CA TYR A 55 9.94 8.14 -25.60
C TYR A 55 10.35 6.81 -24.93
N LEU A 56 10.88 6.85 -23.70
CA LEU A 56 11.35 5.65 -23.00
C LEU A 56 10.24 4.95 -22.23
N SER A 57 10.20 3.62 -22.21
CA SER A 57 9.23 2.90 -21.36
C SER A 57 9.49 3.15 -19.87
N VAL A 58 8.50 2.92 -19.01
CA VAL A 58 8.69 3.03 -17.54
C VAL A 58 9.81 2.11 -17.05
N LYS A 59 9.98 0.95 -17.68
CA LYS A 59 11.07 0.00 -17.37
C LYS A 59 12.43 0.57 -17.73
N ASP A 60 12.55 1.23 -18.89
CA ASP A 60 13.81 1.83 -19.33
C ASP A 60 14.19 3.03 -18.46
N ILE A 61 13.22 3.88 -18.11
CA ILE A 61 13.42 4.97 -17.15
C ILE A 61 13.85 4.41 -15.79
N SER A 62 13.27 3.28 -15.38
CA SER A 62 13.65 2.57 -14.15
C SER A 62 15.09 2.08 -14.20
N MET A 63 15.58 1.57 -15.33
CA MET A 63 16.98 1.19 -15.50
C MET A 63 17.89 2.43 -15.50
N LEU A 64 17.50 3.49 -16.21
CA LEU A 64 18.22 4.76 -16.27
C LEU A 64 18.43 5.38 -14.88
N SER A 65 17.46 5.23 -13.97
CA SER A 65 17.56 5.74 -12.59
C SER A 65 18.72 5.15 -11.78
N MET A 66 19.25 4.00 -12.19
CA MET A 66 20.36 3.32 -11.52
C MET A 66 21.74 3.75 -12.03
N VAL A 67 21.81 4.55 -13.10
CA VAL A 67 23.07 4.92 -13.75
C VAL A 67 23.88 5.90 -12.90
N SER A 68 23.23 6.89 -12.25
CA SER A 68 23.91 7.78 -11.32
C SER A 68 22.94 8.50 -10.37
N LYS A 69 23.47 9.01 -9.26
CA LYS A 69 22.70 9.83 -8.30
C LYS A 69 22.10 11.08 -8.95
N THR A 70 22.83 11.70 -9.88
CA THR A 70 22.37 12.93 -10.55
C THR A 70 21.26 12.64 -11.55
N ILE A 71 21.36 11.54 -12.32
CA ILE A 71 20.26 11.09 -13.20
C ILE A 71 19.02 10.74 -12.37
N SER A 72 19.18 9.99 -11.28
CA SER A 72 18.08 9.68 -10.36
C SER A 72 17.41 10.96 -9.82
N GLY A 73 18.19 11.96 -9.42
CA GLY A 73 17.69 13.27 -9.00
C GLY A 73 16.89 13.98 -10.10
N ARG A 74 17.37 13.99 -11.34
CA ARG A 74 16.63 14.56 -12.49
C ARG A 74 15.32 13.82 -12.74
N LEU A 75 15.30 12.49 -12.61
CA LEU A 75 14.09 11.68 -12.76
C LEU A 75 13.06 11.96 -11.65
N ILE A 76 13.50 12.07 -10.39
CA ILE A 76 12.62 12.44 -9.27
C ILE A 76 11.92 13.78 -9.54
N ASN A 77 12.67 14.75 -10.06
CA ASN A 77 12.14 16.06 -10.42
C ASN A 77 11.16 15.96 -11.60
N TYR A 78 11.53 15.25 -12.66
CA TYR A 78 10.66 15.01 -13.83
C TYR A 78 9.33 14.34 -13.44
N ILE A 79 9.36 13.27 -12.64
CA ILE A 79 8.17 12.55 -12.17
C ILE A 79 7.23 13.50 -11.40
N SER A 80 7.80 14.47 -10.68
CA SER A 80 7.04 15.46 -9.91
C SER A 80 6.44 16.59 -10.76
N THR A 81 6.82 16.71 -12.04
CA THR A 81 6.24 17.70 -12.95
C THR A 81 4.84 17.29 -13.40
N SER A 82 4.05 18.26 -13.87
CA SER A 82 2.73 17.99 -14.47
C SER A 82 2.83 17.10 -15.70
N SER A 83 3.87 17.26 -16.52
CA SER A 83 4.11 16.45 -17.72
C SER A 83 4.48 15.00 -17.36
N GLY A 84 5.45 14.81 -16.46
CA GLY A 84 5.88 13.49 -16.01
C GLY A 84 4.76 12.73 -15.29
N SER A 85 4.05 13.38 -14.37
CA SER A 85 2.93 12.76 -13.66
C SER A 85 1.77 12.38 -14.60
N ARG A 86 1.38 13.26 -15.54
CA ARG A 86 0.33 12.95 -16.53
C ARG A 86 0.68 11.74 -17.39
N ARG A 87 1.96 11.61 -17.75
CA ARG A 87 2.44 10.50 -18.57
C ARG A 87 2.57 9.19 -17.79
N LEU A 88 3.09 9.25 -16.56
CA LEU A 88 3.41 8.06 -15.78
C LEU A 88 2.24 7.54 -14.94
N LEU A 89 1.28 8.38 -14.56
CA LEU A 89 0.14 8.00 -13.73
C LEU A 89 -1.10 7.77 -14.60
N LEU A 90 -1.19 6.57 -15.20
CA LEU A 90 -2.36 6.16 -15.96
C LEU A 90 -3.58 6.03 -15.03
N GLN A 91 -4.73 6.59 -15.43
CA GLN A 91 -5.92 6.69 -14.55
C GLN A 91 -7.18 6.01 -15.11
N ASP A 92 -7.06 5.25 -16.20
CA ASP A 92 -8.16 4.55 -16.88
C ASP A 92 -8.58 3.25 -16.17
N PHE A 93 -8.72 3.31 -14.85
CA PHE A 93 -9.04 2.16 -13.98
C PHE A 93 -10.43 1.56 -14.15
N HIS A 94 -11.34 2.26 -14.83
CA HIS A 94 -12.77 1.89 -14.96
C HIS A 94 -13.12 1.35 -16.34
N ARG A 95 -12.14 1.15 -17.21
CA ARG A 95 -12.37 0.49 -18.50
C ARG A 95 -12.24 -1.02 -18.28
N PRO A 96 -13.36 -1.78 -18.25
CA PRO A 96 -13.27 -3.23 -18.30
C PRO A 96 -12.58 -3.60 -19.61
N GLU A 97 -11.67 -4.56 -19.54
CA GLU A 97 -10.78 -4.96 -20.63
C GLU A 97 -11.54 -5.03 -21.98
N LEU A 98 -11.11 -4.22 -22.96
CA LEU A 98 -11.33 -4.56 -24.35
C LEU A 98 -10.65 -5.91 -24.62
N PRO A 99 -11.24 -6.80 -25.44
CA PRO A 99 -10.70 -8.13 -25.68
C PRO A 99 -9.27 -7.98 -26.19
N ALA A 100 -8.35 -8.58 -25.44
CA ALA A 100 -6.92 -8.77 -25.72
C ALA A 100 -6.44 -8.21 -27.06
N ARG A 101 -6.14 -6.91 -27.12
CA ARG A 101 -5.23 -6.41 -28.13
C ARG A 101 -3.85 -6.96 -27.73
N ARG A 102 -3.42 -8.01 -28.43
CA ARG A 102 -2.03 -8.48 -28.41
C ARG A 102 -1.13 -7.25 -28.48
N GLU A 103 -0.21 -7.11 -27.52
CA GLU A 103 0.83 -6.06 -27.35
C GLU A 103 0.58 -4.91 -26.36
N GLY A 104 -0.58 -4.81 -25.70
CA GLY A 104 -0.76 -3.86 -24.59
C GLY A 104 -0.44 -4.45 -23.21
N ALA A 105 0.58 -3.96 -22.50
CA ALA A 105 0.77 -4.29 -21.09
C ALA A 105 -0.43 -3.80 -20.26
N SER A 106 -0.99 -4.65 -19.39
CA SER A 106 -2.12 -4.26 -18.55
C SER A 106 -1.76 -3.08 -17.63
N ILE A 107 -2.77 -2.29 -17.21
CA ILE A 107 -2.56 -1.18 -16.27
C ILE A 107 -1.89 -1.66 -14.95
N LEU A 108 -2.14 -2.91 -14.56
CA LEU A 108 -1.48 -3.56 -13.41
C LEU A 108 0.02 -3.73 -13.66
N GLU A 109 0.44 -4.21 -14.83
CA GLU A 109 1.86 -4.33 -15.20
C GLU A 109 2.56 -2.96 -15.28
N HIS A 110 1.85 -1.94 -15.75
CA HIS A 110 2.35 -0.56 -15.72
C HIS A 110 2.64 -0.11 -14.28
N TYR A 111 1.73 -0.36 -13.34
CA TYR A 111 1.92 0.01 -11.94
C TYR A 111 2.99 -0.84 -11.22
N LYS A 112 3.24 -2.10 -11.65
CA LYS A 112 4.43 -2.86 -11.22
C LYS A 112 5.71 -2.16 -11.64
N ALA A 113 5.82 -1.78 -12.91
CA ALA A 113 6.99 -1.09 -13.44
C ALA A 113 7.20 0.27 -12.76
N LEU A 114 6.12 1.02 -12.50
CA LEU A 114 6.16 2.29 -11.79
C LEU A 114 6.60 2.13 -10.32
N GLY A 115 6.14 1.08 -9.65
CA GLY A 115 6.60 0.71 -8.30
C GLY A 115 8.10 0.49 -8.25
N LEU A 116 8.64 -0.22 -9.25
CA LEU A 116 10.07 -0.48 -9.37
C LEU A 116 10.88 0.79 -9.69
N LEU A 117 10.38 1.65 -10.58
CA LEU A 117 10.97 2.96 -10.86
C LEU A 117 11.09 3.79 -9.57
N LEU A 118 9.98 3.96 -8.84
CA LEU A 118 10.01 4.75 -7.61
C LEU A 118 10.84 4.09 -6.51
N LYS A 119 10.89 2.76 -6.43
CA LYS A 119 11.79 2.05 -5.52
C LYS A 119 13.25 2.41 -5.77
N ARG A 120 13.69 2.40 -7.03
CA ARG A 120 15.07 2.69 -7.44
C ARG A 120 15.42 4.16 -7.28
N CYS A 121 14.57 5.06 -7.77
CA CYS A 121 14.76 6.50 -7.61
C CYS A 121 14.94 6.90 -6.14
N THR A 122 14.15 6.28 -5.25
CA THR A 122 14.11 6.68 -3.83
C THR A 122 15.00 5.84 -2.92
N LEU A 123 15.85 4.96 -3.48
CA LEU A 123 16.65 4.00 -2.70
C LEU A 123 17.53 4.66 -1.62
N LEU A 124 18.04 5.86 -1.90
CA LEU A 124 18.93 6.60 -0.98
C LEU A 124 18.19 7.46 0.04
N LEU A 125 16.85 7.51 -0.01
CA LEU A 125 16.05 8.28 0.93
C LEU A 125 15.67 7.41 2.13
N PRO A 126 15.56 7.98 3.34
CA PRO A 126 15.03 7.25 4.49
C PRO A 126 13.56 6.88 4.27
N THR A 127 13.10 5.77 4.86
CA THR A 127 11.75 5.20 4.69
C THR A 127 10.63 6.25 4.72
N ARG A 128 10.69 7.18 5.69
CA ARG A 128 9.68 8.23 5.87
C ARG A 128 9.61 9.17 4.68
N ASP A 129 10.76 9.59 4.15
CA ASP A 129 10.82 10.56 3.06
C ASP A 129 10.48 9.89 1.72
N ARG A 130 10.81 8.60 1.57
CA ARG A 130 10.32 7.75 0.46
C ARG A 130 8.79 7.75 0.41
N LEU A 131 8.14 7.47 1.55
CA LEU A 131 6.68 7.41 1.64
C LEU A 131 6.01 8.77 1.38
N LYS A 132 6.56 9.86 1.94
CA LYS A 132 6.08 11.22 1.69
C LYS A 132 6.16 11.58 0.20
N TYR A 133 7.29 11.28 -0.43
CA TYR A 133 7.49 11.54 -1.86
C TYR A 133 6.52 10.73 -2.72
N VAL A 134 6.43 9.42 -2.49
CA VAL A 134 5.50 8.52 -3.20
C VAL A 134 4.06 9.01 -3.03
N HIS A 135 3.66 9.38 -1.82
CA HIS A 135 2.33 9.93 -1.58
C HIS A 135 2.08 11.21 -2.37
N LYS A 136 3.04 12.15 -2.38
CA LYS A 136 2.94 13.39 -3.16
C LYS A 136 2.72 13.11 -4.65
N VAL A 137 3.47 12.17 -5.22
CA VAL A 137 3.31 11.77 -6.63
C VAL A 137 1.93 11.18 -6.87
N LEU A 138 1.45 10.28 -5.99
CA LEU A 138 0.19 9.58 -6.18
C LEU A 138 -1.06 10.36 -5.72
N ALA A 139 -0.91 11.50 -5.05
CA ALA A 139 -2.02 12.25 -4.45
C ALA A 139 -3.08 12.73 -5.47
N GLY A 140 -2.68 12.91 -6.73
CA GLY A 140 -3.55 13.27 -7.84
C GLY A 140 -4.48 12.15 -8.31
N VAL A 141 -4.23 10.90 -7.92
CA VAL A 141 -5.03 9.73 -8.35
C VAL A 141 -6.16 9.49 -7.35
N SER A 142 -7.37 9.92 -7.70
CA SER A 142 -8.54 9.79 -6.83
C SER A 142 -8.89 8.34 -6.48
N CYS A 143 -8.68 7.42 -7.42
CA CYS A 143 -9.01 6.00 -7.25
C CYS A 143 -8.13 5.26 -6.24
N PHE A 144 -7.01 5.85 -5.80
CA PHE A 144 -6.14 5.28 -4.77
C PHE A 144 -6.62 5.63 -3.35
N LYS A 145 -7.53 6.61 -3.24
CA LYS A 145 -8.10 7.03 -1.96
C LYS A 145 -9.29 6.14 -1.60
N LEU A 146 -9.38 5.74 -0.33
CA LEU A 146 -10.44 4.86 0.18
C LEU A 146 -11.86 5.32 -0.20
N ASN A 147 -12.13 6.63 -0.20
CA ASN A 147 -13.42 7.22 -0.58
C ASN A 147 -13.41 7.96 -1.93
N GLY A 148 -12.33 7.88 -2.73
CA GLY A 148 -12.14 8.79 -3.87
C GLY A 148 -12.74 8.32 -5.20
N CYS A 149 -13.09 7.04 -5.35
CA CYS A 149 -13.69 6.50 -6.58
C CYS A 149 -15.22 6.47 -6.49
N ALA A 150 -15.97 6.82 -7.55
CA ALA A 150 -17.44 6.72 -7.55
C ALA A 150 -17.94 5.26 -7.70
N SER A 151 -17.30 4.46 -8.55
CA SER A 151 -17.66 3.06 -8.86
C SER A 151 -16.56 2.07 -8.45
N PRO A 152 -16.37 1.82 -7.14
CA PRO A 152 -15.20 1.10 -6.64
C PRO A 152 -15.23 -0.41 -6.95
N LEU A 153 -16.39 -0.99 -7.29
CA LEU A 153 -16.52 -2.40 -7.64
C LEU A 153 -15.97 -2.72 -9.04
N HIS A 154 -16.00 -1.73 -9.94
CA HIS A 154 -15.54 -1.85 -11.32
C HIS A 154 -14.27 -1.02 -11.55
N CYS A 155 -13.49 -0.79 -10.49
CA CYS A 155 -12.30 0.05 -10.51
C CYS A 155 -11.07 -0.78 -10.13
N LEU A 156 -10.06 -0.80 -10.99
CA LEU A 156 -8.77 -1.42 -10.72
C LEU A 156 -7.83 -0.54 -9.88
N GLY A 157 -8.23 0.68 -9.52
CA GLY A 157 -7.34 1.66 -8.89
C GLY A 157 -6.72 1.18 -7.59
N LEU A 158 -7.51 0.65 -6.66
CA LEU A 158 -6.98 0.13 -5.40
C LEU A 158 -6.07 -1.09 -5.60
N GLN A 159 -6.35 -1.94 -6.59
CA GLN A 159 -5.49 -3.08 -6.93
C GLN A 159 -4.17 -2.62 -7.53
N CYS A 160 -4.20 -1.65 -8.45
CA CYS A 160 -3.00 -1.02 -9.00
C CYS A 160 -2.14 -0.39 -7.91
N TYR A 161 -2.79 0.27 -6.92
CA TYR A 161 -2.08 0.85 -5.79
C TYR A 161 -1.44 -0.22 -4.90
N GLY A 162 -2.14 -1.31 -4.60
CA GLY A 162 -1.57 -2.42 -3.82
C GLY A 162 -0.40 -3.10 -4.50
N VAL A 163 -0.51 -3.42 -5.79
CA VAL A 163 0.58 -4.00 -6.58
C VAL A 163 1.78 -3.05 -6.66
N PHE A 164 1.54 -1.76 -6.86
CA PHE A 164 2.58 -0.74 -6.81
C PHE A 164 3.31 -0.74 -5.45
N LEU A 165 2.56 -0.74 -4.34
CA LEU A 165 3.13 -0.74 -2.99
C LEU A 165 3.91 -2.03 -2.72
N GLN A 166 3.38 -3.19 -3.14
CA GLN A 166 4.05 -4.47 -2.99
C GLN A 166 5.44 -4.46 -3.65
N ILE A 167 5.55 -3.93 -4.87
CA ILE A 167 6.85 -3.80 -5.55
C ILE A 167 7.75 -2.78 -4.84
N LEU A 168 7.19 -1.65 -4.41
CA LEU A 168 7.93 -0.59 -3.72
C LEU A 168 8.59 -1.10 -2.43
N THR A 169 7.84 -1.88 -1.64
CA THR A 169 8.25 -2.37 -0.31
C THR A 169 8.86 -3.77 -0.36
N ALA A 170 8.94 -4.41 -1.52
CA ALA A 170 9.55 -5.74 -1.64
C ALA A 170 10.99 -5.73 -1.09
N GLY A 171 11.30 -6.67 -0.20
CA GLY A 171 12.62 -6.79 0.43
C GLY A 171 12.92 -5.77 1.53
N TRP A 172 11.94 -4.97 1.96
CA TRP A 172 12.07 -4.15 3.17
C TRP A 172 11.90 -5.05 4.41
N ASP A 173 12.52 -4.66 5.53
CA ASP A 173 12.37 -5.39 6.78
C ASP A 173 10.99 -5.16 7.43
N GLU A 174 10.69 -5.93 8.49
CA GLU A 174 9.39 -5.84 9.17
C GLU A 174 9.15 -4.46 9.82
N LEU A 175 10.19 -3.81 10.34
CA LEU A 175 10.08 -2.49 10.99
C LEU A 175 9.74 -1.41 9.96
N GLU A 176 10.37 -1.46 8.78
CA GLU A 176 10.05 -0.59 7.67
C GLU A 176 8.63 -0.85 7.15
N CYS A 177 8.23 -2.12 6.99
CA CYS A 177 6.85 -2.48 6.62
C CYS A 177 5.84 -1.98 7.66
N HIS A 178 6.20 -1.97 8.94
CA HIS A 178 5.36 -1.40 9.99
C HIS A 178 5.20 0.12 9.85
N ARG A 179 6.26 0.84 9.45
CA ARG A 179 6.16 2.27 9.12
C ARG A 179 5.24 2.51 7.92
N VAL A 180 5.30 1.66 6.89
CA VAL A 180 4.37 1.72 5.75
C VAL A 180 2.93 1.51 6.23
N PHE A 181 2.69 0.52 7.08
CA PHE A 181 1.36 0.28 7.65
C PHE A 181 0.83 1.53 8.35
N ASN A 182 1.59 2.09 9.29
CA ASN A 182 1.16 3.27 10.06
C ASN A 182 0.90 4.47 9.14
N PHE A 183 1.77 4.69 8.15
CA PHE A 183 1.59 5.75 7.16
C PHE A 183 0.27 5.60 6.38
N LEU A 184 -0.03 4.40 5.86
CA LEU A 184 -1.28 4.13 5.13
C LEU A 184 -2.50 4.21 6.04
N TRP A 185 -2.35 3.75 7.28
CA TRP A 185 -3.40 3.74 8.30
C TRP A 185 -3.85 5.15 8.69
N GLU A 186 -2.88 6.06 8.89
CA GLU A 186 -3.10 7.49 9.14
C GLU A 186 -3.66 8.19 7.90
N LEU A 187 -3.02 8.01 6.74
CA LEU A 187 -3.41 8.68 5.49
C LEU A 187 -4.86 8.38 5.10
N SER A 188 -5.29 7.13 5.29
CA SER A 188 -6.67 6.72 4.96
C SER A 188 -7.65 6.94 6.10
N ASN A 189 -7.20 7.42 7.27
CA ASN A 189 -7.97 7.51 8.51
C ASN A 189 -8.74 6.21 8.80
N LEU A 190 -8.03 5.07 8.66
CA LEU A 190 -8.66 3.76 8.67
C LEU A 190 -9.16 3.39 10.07
N ALA A 191 -8.44 3.78 11.13
CA ALA A 191 -8.86 3.57 12.52
C ALA A 191 -10.30 4.05 12.76
N ARG A 192 -10.58 5.33 12.48
CA ARG A 192 -11.89 5.93 12.73
C ARG A 192 -12.99 5.26 11.90
N LYS A 193 -12.69 4.93 10.65
CA LYS A 193 -13.62 4.27 9.72
C LYS A 193 -13.93 2.84 10.18
N VAL A 194 -12.91 2.08 10.58
CA VAL A 194 -13.07 0.75 11.13
C VAL A 194 -13.87 0.80 12.43
N GLN A 195 -13.53 1.70 13.36
CA GLN A 195 -14.28 1.89 14.60
C GLN A 195 -15.76 2.13 14.34
N THR A 196 -16.08 2.95 13.34
CA THR A 196 -17.47 3.22 12.91
C THR A 196 -18.15 1.92 12.50
N VAL A 197 -17.59 1.17 11.54
CA VAL A 197 -18.25 -0.03 11.01
C VAL A 197 -18.30 -1.19 12.01
N VAL A 198 -17.37 -1.28 12.96
CA VAL A 198 -17.40 -2.36 13.97
C VAL A 198 -18.32 -2.04 15.16
N SER A 199 -18.61 -0.76 15.41
CA SER A 199 -19.47 -0.33 16.54
C SER A 199 -20.93 -0.12 16.14
N SER A 200 -21.21 0.25 14.88
CA SER A 200 -22.59 0.44 14.41
C SER A 200 -23.32 -0.89 14.21
N LYS A 201 -24.64 -0.91 13.98
CA LYS A 201 -25.37 -2.15 13.63
C LYS A 201 -24.85 -2.72 12.29
N PRO A 202 -24.67 -4.05 12.12
CA PRO A 202 -24.26 -4.63 10.83
C PRO A 202 -25.13 -4.14 9.67
N GLY A 203 -24.50 -3.76 8.56
CA GLY A 203 -25.20 -3.25 7.36
C GLY A 203 -25.64 -1.79 7.44
N SER A 204 -25.66 -1.16 8.61
CA SER A 204 -26.01 0.28 8.74
C SER A 204 -25.03 1.20 7.99
N ALA A 205 -23.77 0.79 7.89
CA ALA A 205 -22.71 1.53 7.20
C ALA A 205 -22.23 0.78 5.93
N ARG A 206 -23.14 0.15 5.18
CA ARG A 206 -22.83 -0.73 4.02
C ARG A 206 -21.81 -0.14 3.04
N ARG A 207 -21.97 1.15 2.68
CA ARG A 207 -21.04 1.82 1.76
C ARG A 207 -19.62 1.86 2.33
N LEU A 208 -19.48 2.18 3.63
CA LEU A 208 -18.18 2.25 4.30
C LEU A 208 -17.58 0.86 4.51
N GLU A 209 -18.39 -0.14 4.87
CA GLU A 209 -17.96 -1.55 4.94
C GLU A 209 -17.37 -2.01 3.60
N LEU A 210 -18.05 -1.70 2.49
CA LEU A 210 -17.56 -2.00 1.14
C LEU A 210 -16.23 -1.28 0.85
N ARG A 211 -16.08 0.00 1.21
CA ARG A 211 -14.81 0.72 1.00
C ARG A 211 -13.66 0.13 1.80
N ILE A 212 -13.89 -0.20 3.07
CA ILE A 212 -12.88 -0.85 3.92
C ILE A 212 -12.50 -2.20 3.34
N ARG A 213 -13.48 -3.01 2.92
CA ARG A 213 -13.25 -4.30 2.25
C ARG A 213 -12.35 -4.15 1.03
N LEU A 214 -12.70 -3.27 0.11
CA LEU A 214 -11.96 -3.08 -1.14
C LEU A 214 -10.57 -2.49 -0.88
N TYR A 215 -10.42 -1.58 0.08
CA TYR A 215 -9.13 -1.01 0.45
C TYR A 215 -8.22 -2.07 1.09
N CYS A 216 -8.70 -2.81 2.09
CA CYS A 216 -7.92 -3.85 2.73
C CYS A 216 -7.53 -4.94 1.73
N ARG A 217 -8.46 -5.43 0.89
CA ARG A 217 -8.16 -6.45 -0.13
C ARG A 217 -7.26 -5.94 -1.25
N GLY A 218 -7.52 -4.75 -1.76
CA GLY A 218 -6.82 -4.21 -2.93
C GLY A 218 -5.44 -3.68 -2.60
N VAL A 219 -5.26 -3.08 -1.43
CA VAL A 219 -4.04 -2.35 -1.06
C VAL A 219 -3.17 -3.14 -0.08
N LEU A 220 -3.74 -3.62 1.03
CA LEU A 220 -2.97 -4.25 2.12
C LEU A 220 -2.82 -5.77 1.95
N LEU A 221 -3.84 -6.42 1.39
CA LEU A 221 -3.94 -7.88 1.22
C LEU A 221 -4.02 -8.24 -0.27
N SER A 222 -3.31 -7.46 -1.10
CA SER A 222 -3.39 -7.53 -2.57
C SER A 222 -3.23 -8.97 -3.08
N PRO A 223 -4.03 -9.41 -4.07
CA PRO A 223 -3.86 -10.72 -4.69
C PRO A 223 -2.42 -10.87 -5.22
N GLY A 224 -1.68 -11.85 -4.71
CA GLY A 224 -0.28 -12.11 -5.08
C GLY A 224 0.78 -11.72 -4.03
N SER A 225 0.39 -11.21 -2.86
CA SER A 225 1.31 -11.09 -1.72
C SER A 225 1.67 -12.45 -1.14
N HIS A 226 2.91 -12.59 -0.64
CA HIS A 226 3.34 -13.83 0.01
C HIS A 226 2.52 -14.08 1.28
N ARG A 227 2.37 -15.35 1.69
CA ARG A 227 1.52 -15.72 2.84
C ARG A 227 1.97 -15.04 4.15
N SER A 228 3.28 -14.84 4.31
CA SER A 228 3.87 -14.10 5.44
C SER A 228 3.40 -12.65 5.47
N ASP A 229 3.36 -12.00 4.31
CA ASP A 229 3.01 -10.58 4.18
C ASP A 229 1.53 -10.40 4.52
N CYS A 230 0.67 -11.26 3.98
CA CYS A 230 -0.75 -11.29 4.33
C CYS A 230 -0.96 -11.41 5.85
N ALA A 231 -0.23 -12.32 6.50
CA ALA A 231 -0.32 -12.52 7.95
C ALA A 231 0.16 -11.28 8.72
N PHE A 232 1.26 -10.66 8.28
CA PHE A 232 1.77 -9.41 8.85
C PHE A 232 0.71 -8.30 8.78
N TRP A 233 0.21 -7.97 7.59
CA TRP A 233 -0.75 -6.89 7.40
C TRP A 233 -2.04 -7.14 8.19
N LEU A 234 -2.55 -8.35 8.14
CA LEU A 234 -3.79 -8.70 8.84
C LEU A 234 -3.64 -8.63 10.36
N THR A 235 -2.50 -9.10 10.90
CA THR A 235 -2.22 -8.98 12.34
C THR A 235 -2.25 -7.52 12.77
N ARG A 236 -1.67 -6.61 11.99
CA ARG A 236 -1.66 -5.17 12.29
C ARG A 236 -3.05 -4.53 12.17
N ILE A 237 -3.87 -4.97 11.20
CA ILE A 237 -5.26 -4.52 11.05
C ILE A 237 -6.12 -4.91 12.26
N LEU A 238 -5.93 -6.13 12.79
CA LEU A 238 -6.77 -6.69 13.84
C LEU A 238 -6.33 -6.32 15.27
N LYS A 239 -5.03 -6.24 15.53
CA LYS A 239 -4.45 -6.03 16.86
C LYS A 239 -5.06 -4.86 17.66
N PRO A 240 -5.44 -3.72 17.06
CA PRO A 240 -6.03 -2.61 17.81
C PRO A 240 -7.43 -2.88 18.39
N TRP A 241 -8.09 -3.97 17.98
CA TRP A 241 -9.50 -4.20 18.29
C TRP A 241 -9.71 -5.34 19.30
N PRO A 242 -10.76 -5.29 20.12
CA PRO A 242 -11.16 -6.43 20.95
C PRO A 242 -11.64 -7.60 20.07
N MET A 243 -11.59 -8.82 20.60
CA MET A 243 -11.84 -10.07 19.86
C MET A 243 -13.13 -10.08 19.01
N VAL A 244 -14.23 -9.53 19.56
CA VAL A 244 -15.52 -9.46 18.86
C VAL A 244 -15.43 -8.56 17.61
N ASN A 245 -14.77 -7.42 17.74
CA ASN A 245 -14.57 -6.48 16.64
C ASN A 245 -13.57 -7.01 15.62
N GLN A 246 -12.55 -7.76 16.04
CA GLN A 246 -11.64 -8.46 15.13
C GLN A 246 -12.42 -9.40 14.20
N ALA A 247 -13.27 -10.26 14.76
CA ALA A 247 -14.08 -11.17 13.98
C ALA A 247 -15.06 -10.49 13.04
N ARG A 248 -15.70 -9.42 13.50
CA ARG A 248 -16.56 -8.60 12.64
C ARG A 248 -15.78 -7.99 11.50
N LEU A 249 -14.58 -7.47 11.77
CA LEU A 249 -13.72 -6.90 10.74
C LEU A 249 -13.27 -7.96 9.73
N LEU A 250 -12.99 -9.17 10.17
CA LEU A 250 -12.70 -10.30 9.28
C LEU A 250 -13.88 -10.65 8.39
N TYR A 251 -15.10 -10.64 8.92
CA TYR A 251 -16.30 -10.82 8.12
C TYR A 251 -16.47 -9.68 7.10
N ILE A 252 -16.22 -8.43 7.49
CA ILE A 252 -16.25 -7.29 6.57
C ILE A 252 -15.18 -7.47 5.49
N ILE A 253 -13.95 -7.83 5.84
CA ILE A 253 -12.83 -7.95 4.89
C ILE A 253 -13.02 -9.17 3.98
N PHE A 254 -13.44 -10.34 4.46
CA PHE A 254 -13.46 -11.59 3.68
C PHE A 254 -14.85 -12.07 3.26
N GLY A 255 -15.91 -11.44 3.75
CA GLY A 255 -17.29 -11.78 3.38
C GLY A 255 -17.62 -11.52 1.90
N PRO A 256 -18.66 -12.19 1.38
CA PRO A 256 -19.10 -12.04 -0.01
C PRO A 256 -19.63 -10.62 -0.27
N VAL A 257 -19.44 -10.14 -1.50
CA VAL A 257 -20.01 -8.88 -1.99
C VAL A 257 -21.30 -9.23 -2.74
N SER A 258 -22.44 -8.72 -2.29
CA SER A 258 -23.71 -8.92 -2.99
C SER A 258 -23.83 -7.92 -4.14
N SER A 259 -23.98 -8.40 -5.38
CA SER A 259 -24.00 -7.60 -6.62
C SER A 259 -25.17 -6.59 -6.75
N ARG A 260 -26.08 -6.49 -5.78
CA ARG A 260 -27.24 -5.59 -5.80
C ARG A 260 -26.91 -4.10 -5.64
N ASP A 261 -25.63 -3.71 -5.59
CA ASP A 261 -25.18 -2.32 -5.38
C ASP A 261 -24.89 -1.55 -6.68
N GLY A 262 -25.17 -2.11 -7.86
CA GLY A 262 -24.81 -1.52 -9.16
C GLY A 262 -25.95 -0.87 -9.97
N GLU A 263 -27.21 -1.16 -9.67
CA GLU A 263 -28.33 -0.70 -10.51
C GLU A 263 -29.29 0.15 -9.67
N LYS A 264 -29.16 1.47 -9.75
CA LYS A 264 -30.27 2.39 -9.49
C LYS A 264 -30.44 3.29 -10.71
N ARG A 265 -31.02 2.72 -11.77
CA ARG A 265 -31.69 3.50 -12.81
C ARG A 265 -33.10 3.79 -12.27
N GLY A 266 -33.48 5.06 -12.26
CA GLY A 266 -34.76 5.50 -11.72
C GLY A 266 -35.93 4.91 -12.49
N ALA A 267 -36.86 4.30 -11.75
CA ALA A 267 -38.27 4.15 -12.13
C ALA A 267 -39.08 4.23 -10.82
N PRO A 268 -40.17 5.01 -10.76
CA PRO A 268 -41.08 5.01 -9.63
C PRO A 268 -42.08 3.87 -9.81
N GLY A 269 -42.21 3.01 -8.81
CA GLY A 269 -43.17 1.91 -8.82
C GLY A 269 -42.66 0.75 -7.99
N GLU A 270 -43.43 0.41 -6.97
CA GLU A 270 -43.42 -0.80 -6.14
C GLU A 270 -42.41 -1.91 -6.48
N GLU A 271 -41.59 -2.26 -5.49
CA GLU A 271 -41.61 -3.60 -4.90
C GLU A 271 -40.64 -3.69 -3.70
N ILE A 272 -41.19 -4.11 -2.56
CA ILE A 272 -40.46 -4.44 -1.34
C ILE A 272 -39.61 -5.69 -1.64
N PRO A 273 -38.29 -5.70 -1.41
CA PRO A 273 -37.50 -6.90 -1.67
C PRO A 273 -37.84 -7.99 -0.64
N PRO A 274 -37.90 -9.27 -1.04
CA PRO A 274 -38.29 -10.35 -0.14
C PRO A 274 -37.26 -10.53 0.98
N LYS A 275 -37.77 -10.73 2.19
CA LYS A 275 -37.02 -10.87 3.46
C LYS A 275 -36.15 -12.14 3.57
N ASN A 276 -36.04 -12.99 2.55
CA ASN A 276 -35.39 -14.29 2.67
C ASN A 276 -34.35 -14.52 1.56
N VAL A 277 -33.07 -14.21 1.84
CA VAL A 277 -31.95 -14.82 1.12
C VAL A 277 -31.51 -16.04 1.94
N ILE A 278 -32.05 -17.21 1.57
CA ILE A 278 -31.61 -18.51 2.08
C ILE A 278 -30.24 -18.77 1.46
N TRP A 279 -29.19 -18.76 2.29
CA TRP A 279 -27.82 -19.09 1.86
C TRP A 279 -27.70 -20.61 1.68
N GLY A 280 -27.58 -21.06 0.43
CA GLY A 280 -27.45 -22.48 0.07
C GLY A 280 -26.18 -23.15 0.60
N ARG A 281 -26.22 -24.48 0.72
CA ARG A 281 -25.18 -25.39 1.27
C ARG A 281 -23.74 -25.16 0.75
N GLY A 282 -23.56 -24.56 -0.43
CA GLY A 282 -22.24 -24.21 -0.98
C GLY A 282 -21.49 -23.11 -0.20
N VAL A 283 -22.20 -22.19 0.44
CA VAL A 283 -21.61 -21.09 1.23
C VAL A 283 -21.05 -21.61 2.55
N MET A 284 -21.70 -22.61 3.17
CA MET A 284 -21.19 -23.31 4.36
C MET A 284 -19.86 -24.03 4.09
N GLY A 285 -19.69 -24.62 2.90
CA GLY A 285 -18.42 -25.25 2.50
C GLY A 285 -17.29 -24.25 2.25
N TRP A 286 -17.62 -23.05 1.73
CA TRP A 286 -16.64 -21.97 1.52
C TRP A 286 -16.26 -21.29 2.83
N VAL A 287 -17.25 -21.04 3.71
CA VAL A 287 -17.03 -20.62 5.09
C VAL A 287 -16.14 -21.65 5.78
N GLY A 288 -16.40 -22.96 5.66
CA GLY A 288 -15.54 -24.00 6.26
C GLY A 288 -14.08 -23.96 5.82
N ARG A 289 -13.78 -23.71 4.54
CA ARG A 289 -12.40 -23.66 4.00
C ARG A 289 -11.67 -22.35 4.35
N VAL A 290 -12.35 -21.20 4.22
CA VAL A 290 -11.80 -19.91 4.65
C VAL A 290 -11.67 -19.86 6.19
N TRP A 291 -12.56 -20.53 6.90
CA TRP A 291 -12.54 -20.66 8.36
C TRP A 291 -11.46 -21.62 8.86
N GLN A 292 -11.13 -22.69 8.12
CA GLN A 292 -9.95 -23.51 8.43
C GLN A 292 -8.65 -22.73 8.21
N GLY A 293 -8.57 -21.96 7.11
CA GLY A 293 -7.45 -21.02 6.90
C GLY A 293 -7.37 -19.97 8.00
N TYR A 294 -8.51 -19.44 8.45
CA TYR A 294 -8.64 -18.52 9.57
C TYR A 294 -8.24 -19.15 10.90
N LEU A 295 -8.64 -20.39 11.20
CA LEU A 295 -8.25 -21.13 12.40
C LEU A 295 -6.74 -21.42 12.42
N GLN A 296 -6.15 -21.77 11.28
CA GLN A 296 -4.70 -21.92 11.14
C GLN A 296 -3.97 -20.59 11.32
N MET A 297 -4.52 -19.50 10.79
CA MET A 297 -3.93 -18.16 10.89
C MET A 297 -4.10 -17.57 12.30
N CYS A 298 -5.24 -17.77 12.97
CA CYS A 298 -5.46 -17.45 14.38
C CYS A 298 -4.50 -18.22 15.29
N ARG A 299 -4.23 -19.49 14.98
CA ARG A 299 -3.20 -20.27 15.69
C ARG A 299 -1.79 -19.70 15.45
N ALA A 300 -1.48 -19.27 14.23
CA ALA A 300 -0.19 -18.65 13.89
C ALA A 300 0.00 -17.27 14.53
N VAL A 301 -1.09 -16.55 14.83
CA VAL A 301 -1.08 -15.20 15.42
C VAL A 301 -1.35 -15.23 16.95
N GLY A 302 -1.43 -16.41 17.57
CA GLY A 302 -1.58 -16.56 19.02
C GLY A 302 -2.96 -16.18 19.59
N ILE A 303 -4.00 -16.19 18.77
CA ILE A 303 -5.38 -15.88 19.19
C ILE A 303 -5.93 -17.05 20.04
N PRO A 304 -6.31 -16.83 21.32
CA PRO A 304 -6.72 -17.92 22.21
C PRO A 304 -8.03 -18.58 21.76
N LYS A 305 -8.09 -19.92 21.86
CA LYS A 305 -9.23 -20.77 21.44
C LYS A 305 -10.59 -20.32 22.01
N LYS A 306 -10.61 -19.73 23.21
CA LYS A 306 -11.84 -19.19 23.86
C LYS A 306 -12.44 -18.02 23.08
N GLY A 307 -11.62 -17.21 22.39
CA GLY A 307 -12.09 -16.12 21.54
C GLY A 307 -12.90 -16.60 20.34
N ILE A 308 -12.49 -17.72 19.73
CA ILE A 308 -13.09 -18.31 18.53
C ILE A 308 -14.55 -18.74 18.78
N SER A 309 -14.86 -19.25 19.97
CA SER A 309 -16.23 -19.61 20.36
C SER A 309 -17.15 -18.38 20.51
N CYS A 310 -16.60 -17.28 21.03
CA CYS A 310 -17.31 -16.00 21.18
C CYS A 310 -17.61 -15.35 19.81
N VAL A 311 -16.74 -15.57 18.81
CA VAL A 311 -16.97 -15.17 17.42
C VAL A 311 -18.13 -15.93 16.79
N ILE A 312 -18.17 -17.25 16.97
CA ILE A 312 -19.28 -18.10 16.48
C ILE A 312 -20.59 -17.66 17.14
N TRP A 313 -20.56 -17.36 18.44
CA TRP A 313 -21.73 -16.89 19.17
C TRP A 313 -22.18 -15.48 18.74
N SER A 314 -21.25 -14.55 18.53
CA SER A 314 -21.55 -13.17 18.09
C SER A 314 -22.07 -13.12 16.65
N ILE A 315 -21.54 -13.96 15.76
CA ILE A 315 -22.07 -14.13 14.40
C ILE A 315 -23.48 -14.74 14.48
N LYS A 316 -23.70 -15.80 15.26
CA LYS A 316 -25.04 -16.38 15.45
C LYS A 316 -26.03 -15.39 16.06
N LYS A 317 -25.66 -14.62 17.09
CA LYS A 317 -26.53 -13.57 17.67
C LYS A 317 -26.82 -12.42 16.71
N GLY A 318 -25.87 -12.03 15.86
CA GLY A 318 -26.10 -11.04 14.80
C GLY A 318 -27.05 -11.51 13.71
N PHE A 319 -27.23 -12.83 13.56
CA PHE A 319 -28.23 -13.45 12.68
C PHE A 319 -29.58 -13.70 13.38
N ILE A 320 -29.64 -13.77 14.71
CA ILE A 320 -30.85 -14.09 15.52
C ILE A 320 -31.40 -12.84 16.22
N HIS A 321 -31.46 -11.71 15.52
CA HIS A 321 -32.35 -10.60 15.91
C HIS A 321 -33.16 -10.17 14.70
N ILE A 322 -34.08 -11.05 14.31
CA ILE A 322 -35.25 -10.76 13.48
C ILE A 322 -36.41 -11.44 14.21
N ASP A 323 -37.21 -10.61 14.87
CA ASP A 323 -38.56 -10.80 15.41
C ASP A 323 -39.02 -12.26 15.61
N ALA A 324 -39.07 -12.69 16.87
CA ALA A 324 -39.98 -13.76 17.26
C ALA A 324 -41.41 -13.22 17.13
N PRO A 325 -42.30 -13.84 16.33
CA PRO A 325 -43.71 -13.46 16.32
C PRO A 325 -44.35 -13.80 17.69
N PRO A 326 -45.35 -13.04 18.15
CA PRO A 326 -46.08 -13.39 19.35
C PRO A 326 -46.78 -14.75 19.16
N HIS A 327 -46.69 -15.59 20.18
CA HIS A 327 -47.37 -16.89 20.25
C HIS A 327 -48.87 -16.75 19.92
N PRO A 328 -49.45 -17.65 19.11
CA PRO A 328 -50.91 -17.73 19.00
C PRO A 328 -51.48 -18.30 20.30
N GLN A 329 -52.36 -17.54 20.93
CA GLN A 329 -53.29 -18.04 21.96
C GLN A 329 -54.22 -19.06 21.29
N PHE A 330 -54.22 -20.29 21.79
CA PHE A 330 -55.28 -21.26 21.50
C PHE A 330 -56.48 -20.98 22.41
N PRO A 331 -57.73 -21.17 21.93
CA PRO A 331 -58.92 -20.92 22.73
C PRO A 331 -59.15 -22.05 23.73
N ASP A 332 -59.57 -21.67 24.93
CA ASP A 332 -60.09 -22.56 25.95
C ASP A 332 -61.26 -23.37 25.40
N LYS A 333 -61.24 -24.67 25.67
CA LYS A 333 -62.42 -25.54 25.56
C LYS A 333 -62.85 -25.93 26.96
N ASN A 334 -64.14 -25.71 27.21
CA ASN A 334 -64.94 -26.17 28.34
C ASN A 334 -64.69 -27.62 28.72
#